data_AF-A0AA36C4Y5-F1
#
_entry.id   AF-A0AA36C4Y5-F1
#
_cell.length_a   1.000
_cell.length_b   1.000
_cell.length_c   1.000
_cell.angle_alpha   90.00
_cell.angle_beta   90.00
_cell.angle_gamma   90.00
#
_symmetry.space_group_name_H-M   'P 1'
#
loop_
_entity.id
_entity.type
_entity.pdbx_description
1 polymer ?
#
loop_
_entity_poly.entity_id
_entity_poly.type
_entity_poly.pdbx_seq_one_letter_code
_entity_poly.pdbx_strand_id
1 'polypeptide(L)'
;MAHNAAGAADLQARHDQWKRRGADVELLTGSKCQEYCGTDQISSALLDRRAGTINPMGYTTGLAQSVEQLGGRVFQNSAVTHLEKQSSAWLVKTANGVVVADKIVISTGAYTEGDWSELQKNYFRGYYYQVASKPLEGPEADNVLRHGQGSWDTRLLHRALGQYVNDDEINQIVQFADQFYSFAALEELKERRISDLAGATISSWRMLMQHDAKTQAVRAYNPDFERHGWQSPHTVVEMVCPQTPFLINSIRMELNNRGYNIHTLQTAVFCLELDKTGKAVGLSTQPSDVCGSSKTVVAFFEIDRCSSSSELRLIEAALVEVLEEVRLVDADLVPMKAKINELRGSLGRFDPNAQASEVFFYSHGQSVRDIPCIRLKVAQVEERSGYGAESHLGQELARILEALPRDDLYQSTVDELLPTVISIAQIQERFKVRAFFELIHMTVFSIA
;
A
#
# COMPACT_ATOMS: atom_id res chain seq x y z
N MET A 1 0.11 13.62 -28.27
CA MET A 1 1.31 13.00 -28.87
C MET A 1 1.66 11.71 -28.15
N ALA A 2 1.95 10.63 -28.88
CA ALA A 2 2.34 9.37 -28.28
C ALA A 2 3.84 9.41 -27.92
N HIS A 3 4.15 9.18 -26.64
CA HIS A 3 5.53 9.09 -26.18
C HIS A 3 6.14 7.68 -26.33
N ASN A 4 5.31 6.65 -26.49
CA ASN A 4 5.72 5.25 -26.68
C ASN A 4 4.63 4.45 -27.42
N ALA A 5 4.85 3.16 -27.64
CA ALA A 5 3.92 2.27 -28.35
C ALA A 5 2.55 2.13 -27.66
N ALA A 6 2.51 2.06 -26.32
CA ALA A 6 1.26 2.01 -25.56
C ALA A 6 0.46 3.32 -25.72
N GLY A 7 1.15 4.47 -25.69
CA GLY A 7 0.56 5.76 -25.99
C GLY A 7 -0.01 5.84 -27.41
N ALA A 8 0.65 5.23 -28.39
CA ALA A 8 0.13 5.15 -29.76
C ALA A 8 -1.17 4.32 -29.83
N ALA A 9 -1.23 3.20 -29.11
CA ALA A 9 -2.44 2.39 -28.99
C ALA A 9 -3.59 3.16 -28.29
N ASP A 10 -3.31 3.92 -27.22
CA ASP A 10 -4.31 4.80 -26.58
C ASP A 10 -4.81 5.88 -27.55
N LEU A 11 -3.92 6.52 -28.31
CA LEU A 11 -4.34 7.51 -29.31
C LEU A 11 -5.22 6.89 -30.41
N GLN A 12 -4.93 5.66 -30.85
CA GLN A 12 -5.78 4.93 -31.80
C GLN A 12 -7.16 4.65 -31.20
N ALA A 13 -7.22 4.17 -29.96
CA ALA A 13 -8.50 3.92 -29.28
C ALA A 13 -9.32 5.21 -29.12
N ARG A 14 -8.67 6.33 -28.77
CA ARG A 14 -9.31 7.66 -28.69
C ARG A 14 -9.78 8.15 -30.05
N HIS A 15 -8.97 7.99 -31.10
CA HIS A 15 -9.36 8.32 -32.47
C HIS A 15 -10.67 7.61 -32.83
N ASP A 16 -10.75 6.30 -32.62
CA ASP A 16 -11.92 5.49 -32.99
C ASP A 16 -13.16 5.87 -32.17
N GLN A 17 -12.96 6.18 -30.89
CA GLN A 17 -14.01 6.71 -30.01
C GLN A 17 -14.55 8.07 -30.48
N TRP A 18 -13.69 8.99 -30.90
CA TRP A 18 -14.10 10.32 -31.35
C TRP A 18 -14.70 10.30 -32.74
N LYS A 19 -14.14 9.50 -33.66
CA LYS A 19 -14.73 9.25 -34.98
C LYS A 19 -16.15 8.71 -34.91
N ARG A 20 -16.42 7.76 -34.01
CA ARG A 20 -17.80 7.23 -33.79
C ARG A 20 -18.80 8.30 -33.35
N ARG A 21 -18.32 9.40 -32.75
CA ARG A 21 -19.14 10.53 -32.31
C ARG A 21 -19.21 11.65 -33.36
N GLY A 22 -18.68 11.43 -34.57
CA GLY A 22 -18.67 12.42 -35.65
C GLY A 22 -17.66 13.55 -35.45
N ALA A 23 -16.68 13.40 -34.55
CA ALA A 23 -15.67 14.42 -34.33
C ALA A 23 -14.64 14.46 -35.47
N ASP A 24 -14.21 15.66 -35.84
CA ASP A 24 -13.13 15.90 -36.80
C ASP A 24 -11.76 15.69 -36.13
N VAL A 25 -11.40 14.41 -36.01
CA VAL A 25 -10.11 13.95 -35.53
C VAL A 25 -9.37 13.15 -36.60
N GLU A 26 -8.05 13.24 -36.58
CA GLU A 26 -7.14 12.51 -37.47
C GLU A 26 -5.97 11.96 -36.68
N LEU A 27 -5.67 10.67 -36.83
CA LEU A 27 -4.44 10.08 -36.31
C LEU A 27 -3.30 10.33 -37.31
N LEU A 28 -2.33 11.13 -36.90
CA LEU A 28 -1.14 11.46 -37.67
C LEU A 28 -0.03 10.44 -37.39
N THR A 29 0.63 9.99 -38.46
CA THR A 29 1.81 9.11 -38.42
C THR A 29 2.83 9.55 -39.48
N GLY A 30 4.06 9.04 -39.40
CA GLY A 30 5.10 9.29 -40.41
C GLY A 30 5.44 10.77 -40.60
N SER A 31 5.68 11.18 -41.85
CA SER A 31 6.08 12.55 -42.20
C SER A 31 5.07 13.61 -41.77
N LYS A 32 3.77 13.29 -41.81
CA LYS A 32 2.71 14.21 -41.38
C LYS A 32 2.72 14.43 -39.87
N CYS A 33 3.05 13.39 -39.09
CA CYS A 33 3.25 13.53 -37.65
C CYS A 33 4.45 14.43 -37.35
N GLN A 34 5.57 14.22 -38.05
CA GLN A 34 6.76 15.05 -37.90
C GLN A 34 6.50 16.52 -38.25
N GLU A 35 5.80 16.77 -39.35
CA GLU A 35 5.43 18.12 -39.78
C GLU A 35 4.61 18.86 -38.72
N TYR A 36 3.62 18.18 -38.12
CA TYR A 36 2.73 18.77 -37.13
C TYR A 36 3.35 18.91 -35.74
N CYS A 37 4.18 17.94 -35.33
CA CYS A 37 4.82 17.96 -34.02
C CYS A 37 6.10 18.79 -34.01
N GLY A 38 6.73 19.03 -35.16
CA GLY A 38 8.02 19.70 -35.26
C GLY A 38 9.22 18.80 -34.92
N THR A 39 9.01 17.49 -34.80
CA THR A 39 10.04 16.52 -34.35
C THR A 39 9.77 15.12 -34.91
N ASP A 40 10.83 14.37 -35.18
CA ASP A 40 10.77 12.95 -35.57
C ASP A 40 10.70 11.99 -34.38
N GLN A 41 10.84 12.50 -33.15
CA GLN A 41 10.80 11.70 -31.92
C GLN A 41 9.38 11.22 -31.56
N ILE A 42 8.35 11.76 -32.21
CA ILE A 42 6.94 11.39 -31.99
C ILE A 42 6.47 10.54 -33.16
N SER A 43 6.22 9.26 -32.88
CA SER A 43 5.79 8.29 -33.89
C SER A 43 4.32 8.44 -34.32
N SER A 44 3.47 8.97 -33.42
CA SER A 44 2.07 9.26 -33.72
C SER A 44 1.48 10.38 -32.86
N ALA A 45 0.49 11.09 -33.40
CA ALA A 45 -0.25 12.13 -32.69
C ALA A 45 -1.71 12.14 -33.13
N LEU A 46 -2.62 12.46 -32.20
CA LEU A 46 -4.03 12.65 -32.52
C LEU A 46 -4.28 14.14 -32.72
N LEU A 47 -4.59 14.54 -33.95
CA LEU A 47 -5.00 15.89 -34.28
C LEU A 47 -6.51 16.02 -34.09
N ASP A 48 -6.94 16.95 -33.24
CA ASP A 48 -8.35 17.32 -33.09
C ASP A 48 -8.54 18.74 -33.65
N ARG A 49 -9.24 18.86 -34.78
CA ARG A 49 -9.44 20.17 -35.46
C ARG A 49 -10.41 21.09 -34.76
N ARG A 50 -11.09 20.60 -33.71
CA ARG A 50 -11.98 21.39 -32.87
C ARG A 50 -11.23 22.05 -31.72
N ALA A 51 -10.03 21.55 -31.41
CA ALA A 51 -9.19 22.08 -30.35
C ALA A 51 -8.41 23.31 -30.83
N GLY A 52 -8.01 24.15 -29.88
CA GLY A 52 -7.22 25.34 -30.17
C GLY A 52 -6.63 25.95 -28.90
N THR A 53 -5.90 27.02 -29.08
CA THR A 53 -5.41 27.87 -28.00
C THR A 53 -6.32 29.08 -27.86
N ILE A 54 -6.50 29.55 -26.63
CA ILE A 54 -7.27 30.77 -26.34
C ILE A 54 -6.39 31.74 -25.56
N ASN A 55 -6.64 33.05 -25.69
CA ASN A 55 -6.17 34.03 -24.74
C ASN A 55 -7.20 34.13 -23.59
N PRO A 56 -6.95 33.53 -22.41
CA PRO A 56 -7.97 33.44 -21.37
C PRO A 56 -8.38 34.81 -20.82
N MET A 57 -7.42 35.75 -20.72
CA MET A 57 -7.68 37.11 -20.26
C MET A 57 -8.55 37.88 -21.25
N GLY A 58 -8.20 37.81 -22.54
CA GLY A 58 -8.98 38.44 -23.60
C GLY A 58 -10.41 37.88 -23.67
N TYR A 59 -10.55 36.57 -23.59
CA TYR A 59 -11.86 35.90 -23.56
C TYR A 59 -12.71 36.35 -22.37
N THR A 60 -12.15 36.33 -21.15
CA THR A 60 -12.86 36.74 -19.93
C THR A 60 -13.24 38.22 -19.94
N THR A 61 -12.36 39.08 -20.47
CA THR A 61 -12.64 40.51 -20.61
C THR A 61 -13.79 40.76 -21.60
N GLY A 62 -13.80 40.06 -22.73
CA GLY A 62 -14.89 40.16 -23.71
C GLY A 62 -16.23 39.67 -23.15
N LEU A 63 -16.23 38.61 -22.34
CA LEU A 63 -17.43 38.15 -21.62
C LEU A 63 -17.93 39.21 -20.64
N ALA A 64 -17.04 39.82 -19.84
CA ALA A 64 -17.41 40.86 -18.89
C ALA A 64 -18.05 42.08 -19.59
N GLN A 65 -17.46 42.54 -20.70
CA GLN A 65 -18.02 43.62 -21.52
C GLN A 65 -19.41 43.26 -22.08
N SER A 66 -19.60 42.01 -22.53
CA SER A 66 -20.89 41.55 -23.04
C SER A 66 -21.96 41.56 -21.94
N VAL A 67 -21.60 41.18 -20.71
CA VAL A 67 -22.50 41.25 -19.55
C VAL A 67 -22.94 42.69 -19.28
N GLU A 68 -22.01 43.65 -19.32
CA GLU A 68 -22.32 45.07 -19.12
C GLU A 68 -23.22 45.64 -20.23
N GLN A 69 -22.95 45.29 -21.49
CA GLN A 69 -23.80 45.69 -22.63
C GLN A 69 -25.25 45.18 -22.51
N LEU A 70 -25.43 44.01 -21.91
CA LEU A 70 -26.75 43.42 -21.63
C LEU A 70 -27.41 43.97 -20.35
N GLY A 71 -26.81 44.97 -19.70
CA GLY A 71 -27.33 45.61 -18.49
C GLY A 71 -26.90 44.96 -17.18
N GLY A 72 -26.02 43.97 -17.22
CA GLY A 72 -25.35 43.43 -16.04
C GLY A 72 -24.36 44.45 -15.44
N ARG A 73 -23.94 44.22 -14.19
CA ARG A 73 -22.99 45.09 -13.50
C ARG A 73 -21.82 44.24 -12.99
N VAL A 74 -20.60 44.63 -13.35
CA VAL A 74 -19.38 43.96 -12.91
C VAL A 74 -18.65 44.86 -11.92
N PHE A 75 -18.30 44.32 -10.75
CA PHE A 75 -17.56 45.03 -9.73
C PHE A 75 -16.22 44.33 -9.50
N GLN A 76 -15.12 45.04 -9.78
CA GLN A 76 -13.76 44.58 -9.53
C GLN A 76 -13.24 45.15 -8.21
N ASN A 77 -12.14 44.60 -7.69
CA ASN A 77 -11.52 45.05 -6.42
C ASN A 77 -12.51 45.12 -5.25
N SER A 78 -13.53 44.25 -5.27
CA SER A 78 -14.66 44.24 -4.35
C SER A 78 -14.77 42.85 -3.70
N ALA A 79 -13.73 42.46 -2.97
CA ALA A 79 -13.67 41.14 -2.33
C ALA A 79 -14.86 40.93 -1.40
N VAL A 80 -15.56 39.81 -1.58
CA VAL A 80 -16.65 39.39 -0.69
C VAL A 80 -16.04 38.86 0.59
N THR A 81 -16.44 39.42 1.72
CA THR A 81 -15.91 39.06 3.04
C THR A 81 -16.90 38.24 3.86
N HIS A 82 -18.20 38.32 3.56
CA HIS A 82 -19.22 37.60 4.30
C HIS A 82 -20.48 37.37 3.47
N LEU A 83 -21.11 36.21 3.66
CA LEU A 83 -22.39 35.84 3.06
C LEU A 83 -23.40 35.52 4.17
N GLU A 84 -24.52 36.22 4.17
CA GLU A 84 -25.56 36.04 5.20
C GLU A 84 -26.91 35.78 4.52
N LYS A 85 -27.60 34.72 4.91
CA LYS A 85 -28.97 34.46 4.42
C LYS A 85 -29.97 35.16 5.34
N GLN A 86 -30.74 36.10 4.81
CA GLN A 86 -31.80 36.81 5.53
C GLN A 86 -33.16 36.48 4.90
N SER A 87 -33.97 35.69 5.62
CA SER A 87 -35.29 35.23 5.18
C SER A 87 -35.25 34.57 3.78
N SER A 88 -35.71 35.27 2.74
CA SER A 88 -35.76 34.79 1.35
C SER A 88 -34.60 35.29 0.48
N ALA A 89 -33.75 36.19 0.96
CA ALA A 89 -32.68 36.80 0.20
C ALA A 89 -31.30 36.56 0.84
N TRP A 90 -30.26 36.76 0.05
CA TRP A 90 -28.88 36.74 0.49
C TRP A 90 -28.32 38.15 0.54
N LEU A 91 -27.51 38.38 1.57
CA LEU A 91 -26.79 39.61 1.79
C LEU A 91 -25.29 39.33 1.62
N VAL A 92 -24.71 39.90 0.56
CA VAL A 92 -23.31 39.75 0.17
C VAL A 92 -22.55 40.99 0.63
N LYS A 93 -21.68 40.85 1.64
CA LYS A 93 -20.92 41.96 2.19
C LYS A 93 -19.52 42.01 1.58
N THR A 94 -19.07 43.22 1.28
CA THR A 94 -17.69 43.57 0.91
C THR A 94 -17.18 44.64 1.89
N ALA A 95 -15.91 45.03 1.80
CA ALA A 95 -15.36 46.09 2.65
C ALA A 95 -16.08 47.45 2.48
N ASN A 96 -16.61 47.74 1.29
CA ASN A 96 -17.11 49.07 0.91
C ASN A 96 -18.61 49.09 0.59
N GLY A 97 -19.33 47.99 0.78
CA GLY A 97 -20.74 47.93 0.42
C GLY A 97 -21.37 46.56 0.54
N VAL A 98 -22.68 46.53 0.30
CA VAL A 98 -23.54 45.35 0.45
C VAL A 98 -24.40 45.18 -0.80
N VAL A 99 -24.51 43.95 -1.28
CA VAL A 99 -25.43 43.56 -2.37
C VAL A 99 -26.47 42.60 -1.82
N VAL A 100 -27.74 42.85 -2.14
CA VAL A 100 -28.86 41.96 -1.80
C VAL A 100 -29.28 41.20 -3.06
N ALA A 101 -29.37 39.87 -2.99
CA ALA A 101 -29.72 39.02 -4.12
C ALA A 101 -30.56 37.81 -3.69
N ASP A 102 -31.51 37.38 -4.53
CA ASP A 102 -32.32 36.18 -4.24
C ASP A 102 -31.50 34.88 -4.35
N LYS A 103 -30.44 34.90 -5.17
CA LYS A 103 -29.56 33.75 -5.44
C LYS A 103 -28.10 34.18 -5.51
N ILE A 104 -27.22 33.27 -5.13
CA ILE A 104 -25.77 33.42 -5.26
C ILE A 104 -25.23 32.23 -6.07
N VAL A 105 -24.32 32.52 -7.00
CA VAL A 105 -23.50 31.52 -7.68
C VAL A 105 -22.05 31.75 -7.30
N ILE A 106 -21.42 30.77 -6.66
CA ILE A 106 -20.01 30.85 -6.25
C ILE A 106 -19.15 30.30 -7.38
N SER A 107 -18.36 31.17 -8.02
CA SER A 107 -17.47 30.83 -9.15
C SER A 107 -16.02 31.24 -8.88
N THR A 108 -15.58 31.17 -7.62
CA THR A 108 -14.24 31.59 -7.15
C THR A 108 -13.14 30.55 -7.38
N GLY A 109 -13.51 29.33 -7.78
CA GLY A 109 -12.56 28.26 -8.16
C GLY A 109 -11.51 27.98 -7.08
N ALA A 110 -10.25 27.84 -7.50
CA ALA A 110 -9.12 27.57 -6.60
C ALA A 110 -8.86 28.69 -5.57
N TYR A 111 -9.36 29.91 -5.82
CA TYR A 111 -9.18 31.11 -5.00
C TYR A 111 -10.33 31.35 -4.02
N THR A 112 -11.17 30.35 -3.79
CA THR A 112 -12.26 30.42 -2.81
C THR A 112 -11.69 30.67 -1.41
N GLU A 113 -12.20 31.66 -0.68
CA GLU A 113 -11.83 32.03 0.70
C GLU A 113 -13.09 32.45 1.48
N GLY A 114 -13.05 32.50 2.82
CA GLY A 114 -14.18 32.93 3.66
C GLY A 114 -15.10 31.80 4.17
N ASP A 115 -16.32 32.15 4.57
CA ASP A 115 -17.27 31.26 5.28
C ASP A 115 -17.76 30.06 4.45
N TRP A 116 -17.57 30.09 3.13
CA TRP A 116 -17.90 29.02 2.20
C TRP A 116 -16.66 28.20 1.77
N SER A 117 -15.56 28.33 2.52
CA SER A 117 -14.30 27.61 2.28
C SER A 117 -14.42 26.09 2.41
N GLU A 118 -15.48 25.55 3.01
CA GLU A 118 -15.76 24.12 2.97
C GLU A 118 -15.81 23.56 1.55
N LEU A 119 -16.16 24.39 0.56
CA LEU A 119 -16.09 24.03 -0.86
C LEU A 119 -14.68 23.63 -1.30
N GLN A 120 -13.61 24.14 -0.67
CA GLN A 120 -12.23 23.73 -0.95
C GLN A 120 -11.99 22.24 -0.69
N LYS A 121 -12.78 21.58 0.17
CA LYS A 121 -12.70 20.13 0.40
C LYS A 121 -12.98 19.34 -0.89
N ASN A 122 -13.69 19.95 -1.85
CA ASN A 122 -14.12 19.32 -3.10
C ASN A 122 -13.20 19.64 -4.29
N TYR A 123 -12.12 20.42 -4.09
CA TYR A 123 -11.20 20.80 -5.17
C TYR A 123 -9.75 20.47 -4.81
N PHE A 124 -8.98 20.07 -5.82
CA PHE A 124 -7.53 19.93 -5.72
C PHE A 124 -6.85 21.21 -6.23
N ARG A 125 -5.97 21.79 -5.41
CA ARG A 125 -5.08 22.88 -5.84
C ARG A 125 -3.83 22.28 -6.48
N GLY A 126 -3.87 22.14 -7.80
CA GLY A 126 -2.69 21.76 -8.58
C GLY A 126 -1.80 22.97 -8.84
N TYR A 127 -0.52 22.88 -8.47
CA TYR A 127 0.48 23.86 -8.84
C TYR A 127 1.07 23.48 -10.20
N TYR A 128 0.97 24.42 -11.15
CA TYR A 128 1.56 24.28 -12.47
C TYR A 128 2.56 25.40 -12.67
N TYR A 129 3.73 25.07 -13.20
CA TYR A 129 4.67 26.05 -13.71
C TYR A 129 4.49 26.18 -15.22
N GLN A 130 4.57 27.41 -15.70
CA GLN A 130 4.63 27.71 -17.12
C GLN A 130 6.00 28.31 -17.40
N VAL A 131 6.62 27.87 -18.49
CA VAL A 131 7.91 28.38 -18.95
C VAL A 131 7.69 29.03 -20.30
N ALA A 132 8.22 30.23 -20.47
CA ALA A 132 8.29 30.91 -21.75
C ALA A 132 9.76 31.08 -22.12
N SER A 133 10.11 30.72 -23.35
CA SER A 133 11.43 31.07 -23.89
C SER A 133 11.51 32.58 -24.13
N LYS A 134 12.71 33.07 -24.43
CA LYS A 134 12.83 34.32 -25.20
C LYS A 134 12.11 34.12 -26.55
N PRO A 135 11.60 35.19 -27.19
CA PRO A 135 11.07 35.08 -28.54
C PRO A 135 12.05 34.32 -29.43
N LEU A 136 11.57 33.25 -30.06
CA LEU A 136 12.34 32.48 -31.03
C LEU A 136 12.20 33.15 -32.39
N GLU A 137 13.28 33.17 -33.17
CA GLU A 137 13.31 33.76 -34.51
C GLU A 137 13.84 32.75 -35.53
N GLY A 138 13.40 32.88 -36.78
CA GLY A 138 13.89 32.06 -37.89
C GLY A 138 13.50 30.58 -37.80
N PRO A 139 14.33 29.66 -38.35
CA PRO A 139 13.97 28.25 -38.54
C PRO A 139 13.60 27.50 -37.25
N GLU A 140 14.10 27.94 -36.09
CA GLU A 140 13.76 27.34 -34.80
C GLU A 140 12.31 27.64 -34.41
N ALA A 141 11.83 28.86 -34.66
CA ALA A 141 10.45 29.23 -34.43
C ALA A 141 9.50 28.53 -35.42
N ASP A 142 9.88 28.46 -36.69
CA ASP A 142 9.06 27.89 -37.78
C ASP A 142 8.80 26.38 -37.65
N ASN A 143 9.62 25.70 -36.85
CA ASN A 143 9.54 24.26 -36.63
C ASN A 143 8.77 23.88 -35.37
N VAL A 144 8.65 24.77 -34.37
CA VAL A 144 7.89 24.46 -33.15
C VAL A 144 6.40 24.53 -33.45
N LEU A 145 5.75 23.36 -33.53
CA LEU A 145 4.30 23.24 -33.75
C LEU A 145 3.84 24.16 -34.89
N ARG A 146 4.37 23.94 -36.10
CA ARG A 146 4.27 24.82 -37.28
C ARG A 146 2.89 25.42 -37.54
N HIS A 147 1.83 24.70 -37.20
CA HIS A 147 0.44 25.11 -37.45
C HIS A 147 -0.25 25.71 -36.19
N GLY A 148 0.51 26.03 -35.15
CA GLY A 148 0.05 26.75 -33.95
C GLY A 148 -0.83 25.94 -33.00
N GLN A 149 -0.80 24.60 -33.06
CA GLN A 149 -1.63 23.78 -32.17
C GLN A 149 -1.17 23.85 -30.72
N GLY A 150 -2.13 23.75 -29.79
CA GLY A 150 -1.80 23.31 -28.43
C GLY A 150 -1.37 21.84 -28.46
N SER A 151 -0.37 21.48 -27.66
CA SER A 151 0.15 20.11 -27.65
C SER A 151 0.31 19.57 -26.23
N TRP A 152 0.04 18.27 -26.08
CA TRP A 152 0.27 17.49 -24.87
C TRP A 152 0.61 16.04 -25.25
N ASP A 153 1.32 15.35 -24.36
CA ASP A 153 1.72 13.96 -24.55
C ASP A 153 0.86 12.98 -23.73
N THR A 154 1.02 11.69 -23.99
CA THR A 154 0.35 10.61 -23.26
C THR A 154 1.02 10.27 -21.92
N ARG A 155 1.97 11.08 -21.43
CA ARG A 155 2.71 10.88 -20.17
C ARG A 155 1.93 11.32 -18.92
N LEU A 156 0.65 10.97 -18.79
CA LEU A 156 -0.17 11.38 -17.64
C LEU A 156 0.36 10.81 -16.31
N LEU A 157 0.73 9.52 -16.30
CA LEU A 157 1.35 8.87 -15.14
C LEU A 157 2.82 9.28 -14.98
N HIS A 158 3.56 9.38 -16.08
CA HIS A 158 4.98 9.71 -16.10
C HIS A 158 5.28 11.17 -15.67
N ARG A 159 4.32 12.10 -15.79
CA ARG A 159 4.41 13.44 -15.16
C ARG A 159 4.10 13.44 -13.67
N ALA A 160 3.23 12.55 -13.20
CA ALA A 160 2.95 12.39 -11.77
C ALA A 160 4.07 11.62 -11.04
N LEU A 161 4.69 10.65 -11.72
CA LEU A 161 5.76 9.78 -11.19
C LEU A 161 7.17 10.34 -11.43
N GLY A 162 7.39 11.12 -12.50
CA GLY A 162 8.72 11.65 -12.87
C GLY A 162 9.30 12.69 -11.91
N GLN A 163 8.54 13.07 -10.88
CA GLN A 163 9.05 13.86 -9.74
C GLN A 163 9.76 12.98 -8.69
N TYR A 164 9.57 11.66 -8.75
CA TYR A 164 9.96 10.72 -7.71
C TYR A 164 10.84 9.55 -8.21
N VAL A 165 10.96 9.34 -9.53
CA VAL A 165 11.59 8.13 -10.08
C VAL A 165 12.30 8.40 -11.43
N ASN A 166 13.40 7.71 -11.71
CA ASN A 166 14.15 7.80 -12.98
C ASN A 166 13.40 7.13 -14.14
N ASP A 167 13.63 7.58 -15.38
CA ASP A 167 12.91 7.11 -16.58
C ASP A 167 12.99 5.59 -16.82
N ASP A 168 14.11 4.94 -16.47
CA ASP A 168 14.30 3.49 -16.63
C ASP A 168 13.40 2.67 -15.68
N GLU A 169 13.07 3.20 -14.50
CA GLU A 169 12.22 2.51 -13.51
C GLU A 169 10.72 2.65 -13.81
N ILE A 170 10.31 3.66 -14.58
CA ILE A 170 8.89 3.96 -14.84
C ILE A 170 8.17 2.78 -15.50
N ASN A 171 8.81 2.10 -16.44
CA ASN A 171 8.20 0.94 -17.11
C ASN A 171 7.93 -0.21 -16.13
N GLN A 172 8.85 -0.45 -15.19
CA GLN A 172 8.66 -1.49 -14.18
C GLN A 172 7.58 -1.09 -13.16
N ILE A 173 7.49 0.20 -12.81
CA ILE A 173 6.44 0.71 -11.92
C ILE A 173 5.05 0.60 -12.56
N VAL A 174 4.94 0.86 -13.87
CA VAL A 174 3.67 0.67 -14.60
C VAL A 174 3.26 -0.80 -14.58
N GLN A 175 4.19 -1.72 -14.88
CA GLN A 175 3.94 -3.15 -14.79
C GLN A 175 3.55 -3.58 -13.38
N PHE A 176 4.24 -3.05 -12.37
CA PHE A 176 3.91 -3.25 -10.97
C PHE A 176 2.48 -2.80 -10.69
N ALA A 177 2.10 -1.57 -11.08
CA ALA A 177 0.79 -1.00 -10.83
C ALA A 177 -0.33 -1.81 -11.52
N ASP A 178 -0.14 -2.21 -12.77
CA ASP A 178 -1.12 -3.00 -13.53
C ASP A 178 -1.42 -4.33 -12.82
N GLN A 179 -0.39 -5.00 -12.32
CA GLN A 179 -0.55 -6.23 -11.56
C GLN A 179 -1.08 -5.98 -10.14
N PHE A 180 -0.58 -4.94 -9.47
CA PHE A 180 -0.95 -4.59 -8.11
C PHE A 180 -2.44 -4.29 -8.01
N TYR A 181 -3.02 -3.55 -8.95
CA TYR A 181 -4.44 -3.17 -8.97
C TYR A 181 -5.30 -4.05 -9.89
N SER A 182 -4.79 -5.17 -10.41
CA SER A 182 -5.49 -6.03 -11.37
C SER A 182 -6.87 -6.52 -10.89
N PHE A 183 -7.06 -6.65 -9.58
CA PHE A 183 -8.33 -7.05 -8.95
C PHE A 183 -9.04 -5.91 -8.20
N ALA A 184 -8.52 -4.69 -8.26
CA ALA A 184 -9.13 -3.54 -7.61
C ALA A 184 -10.42 -3.13 -8.35
N ALA A 185 -11.47 -2.80 -7.59
CA ALA A 185 -12.69 -2.27 -8.17
C ALA A 185 -12.44 -0.86 -8.71
N LEU A 186 -12.92 -0.56 -9.92
CA LEU A 186 -12.74 0.75 -10.54
C LEU A 186 -13.35 1.87 -9.68
N GLU A 187 -14.47 1.58 -9.01
CA GLU A 187 -15.17 2.49 -8.11
C GLU A 187 -14.29 2.88 -6.90
N GLU A 188 -13.60 1.91 -6.30
CA GLU A 188 -12.66 2.15 -5.18
C GLU A 188 -11.45 3.00 -5.64
N LEU A 189 -10.96 2.77 -6.85
CA LEU A 189 -9.87 3.56 -7.42
C LEU A 189 -10.31 5.00 -7.73
N LYS A 190 -11.57 5.21 -8.15
CA LYS A 190 -12.11 6.55 -8.46
C LYS A 190 -12.31 7.43 -7.23
N GLU A 191 -12.50 6.83 -6.06
CA GLU A 191 -12.65 7.56 -4.80
C GLU A 191 -11.32 8.17 -4.33
N ARG A 192 -10.20 7.71 -4.87
CA ARG A 192 -8.85 8.17 -4.52
C ARG A 192 -8.35 9.23 -5.49
N ARG A 193 -7.55 10.16 -4.98
CA ARG A 193 -6.81 11.09 -5.83
C ARG A 193 -5.72 10.32 -6.58
N ILE A 194 -5.55 10.64 -7.86
CA ILE A 194 -4.52 10.01 -8.71
C ILE A 194 -3.11 10.19 -8.10
N SER A 195 -2.83 11.32 -7.45
CA SER A 195 -1.55 11.57 -6.76
C SER A 195 -1.33 10.62 -5.59
N ASP A 196 -2.38 10.32 -4.82
CA ASP A 196 -2.28 9.44 -3.65
C ASP A 196 -2.16 7.98 -4.07
N LEU A 197 -2.87 7.58 -5.15
CA LEU A 197 -2.66 6.28 -5.81
C LEU A 197 -1.22 6.14 -6.34
N ALA A 198 -0.71 7.15 -7.02
CA ALA A 198 0.67 7.15 -7.51
C ALA A 198 1.68 7.05 -6.36
N GLY A 199 1.46 7.80 -5.28
CA GLY A 199 2.29 7.78 -4.07
C GLY A 199 2.30 6.42 -3.37
N ALA A 200 1.12 5.83 -3.15
CA ALA A 200 0.98 4.48 -2.58
C ALA A 200 1.69 3.43 -3.45
N THR A 201 1.54 3.54 -4.77
CA THR A 201 2.19 2.65 -5.74
C THR A 201 3.71 2.75 -5.68
N ILE A 202 4.27 3.98 -5.71
CA ILE A 202 5.72 4.20 -5.60
C ILE A 202 6.23 3.70 -4.25
N SER A 203 5.48 3.94 -3.18
CA SER A 203 5.84 3.50 -1.84
C SER A 203 5.98 1.98 -1.76
N SER A 204 4.96 1.25 -2.23
CA SER A 204 4.95 -0.21 -2.28
C SER A 204 6.04 -0.75 -3.22
N TRP A 205 6.24 -0.11 -4.38
CA TRP A 205 7.32 -0.44 -5.32
C TRP A 205 8.72 -0.34 -4.68
N ARG A 206 8.99 0.80 -4.02
CA ARG A 206 10.27 1.02 -3.35
C ARG A 206 10.52 0.02 -2.23
N MET A 207 9.49 -0.30 -1.45
CA MET A 207 9.59 -1.33 -0.42
C MET A 207 9.95 -2.68 -1.04
N LEU A 208 9.31 -3.06 -2.15
CA LEU A 208 9.62 -4.31 -2.87
C LEU A 208 11.07 -4.35 -3.39
N MET A 209 11.55 -3.25 -4.00
CA MET A 209 12.89 -3.20 -4.61
C MET A 209 14.03 -3.03 -3.59
N GLN A 210 13.76 -2.46 -2.42
CA GLN A 210 14.76 -2.29 -1.36
C GLN A 210 14.95 -3.55 -0.51
N HIS A 211 14.01 -4.48 -0.60
CA HIS A 211 13.94 -5.67 0.25
C HIS A 211 14.73 -6.86 -0.30
N ASP A 212 15.31 -7.67 0.59
CA ASP A 212 15.89 -8.96 0.22
C ASP A 212 14.77 -9.99 0.08
N ALA A 213 14.69 -10.66 -1.07
CA ALA A 213 13.63 -11.58 -1.42
C ALA A 213 13.46 -12.77 -0.45
N LYS A 214 14.45 -13.06 0.41
CA LYS A 214 14.37 -14.11 1.43
C LYS A 214 13.86 -13.63 2.78
N THR A 215 13.81 -12.33 2.99
CA THR A 215 13.42 -11.72 4.27
C THR A 215 11.97 -11.27 4.22
N GLN A 216 11.46 -10.73 5.31
CA GLN A 216 10.13 -10.12 5.37
C GLN A 216 10.21 -8.74 5.98
N ALA A 217 9.39 -7.82 5.50
CA ALA A 217 9.35 -6.45 5.96
C ALA A 217 7.90 -6.01 6.14
N VAL A 218 7.65 -5.29 7.23
CA VAL A 218 6.38 -4.63 7.52
C VAL A 218 6.67 -3.18 7.88
N ARG A 219 5.82 -2.27 7.43
CA ARG A 219 5.89 -0.85 7.78
C ARG A 219 4.48 -0.32 8.03
N ALA A 220 4.28 0.37 9.14
CA ALA A 220 3.04 1.05 9.50
C ALA A 220 3.30 2.55 9.69
N TYR A 221 2.56 3.40 8.99
CA TYR A 221 2.75 4.85 9.04
C TYR A 221 1.50 5.60 8.63
N ASN A 222 1.43 6.87 8.98
CA ASN A 222 0.38 7.79 8.53
C ASN A 222 0.93 8.59 7.36
N PRO A 223 0.53 8.32 6.11
CA PRO A 223 1.02 9.08 4.97
C PRO A 223 0.56 10.54 5.10
N ASP A 224 1.53 11.42 4.97
CA ASP A 224 1.37 12.87 4.95
C ASP A 224 2.17 13.45 3.80
N PHE A 225 1.63 14.51 3.19
CA PHE A 225 2.16 15.05 1.95
C PHE A 225 3.59 15.60 2.11
N GLU A 226 3.92 16.20 3.26
CA GLU A 226 5.23 16.83 3.47
C GLU A 226 6.36 15.82 3.52
N ARG A 227 6.15 14.69 4.21
CA ARG A 227 7.18 13.67 4.39
C ARG A 227 7.17 12.62 3.29
N HIS A 228 6.00 12.29 2.76
CA HIS A 228 5.83 11.14 1.88
C HIS A 228 5.53 11.53 0.42
N GLY A 229 5.17 12.79 0.16
CA GLY A 229 4.75 13.26 -1.17
C GLY A 229 3.33 12.81 -1.56
N TRP A 230 2.63 12.12 -0.65
CA TRP A 230 1.25 11.66 -0.80
C TRP A 230 0.59 11.53 0.57
N GLN A 231 -0.73 11.42 0.61
CA GLN A 231 -1.46 11.35 1.87
C GLN A 231 -2.59 10.33 1.84
N SER A 232 -2.94 9.85 3.04
CA SER A 232 -4.15 9.04 3.27
C SER A 232 -4.82 9.50 4.55
N PRO A 233 -6.17 9.51 4.63
CA PRO A 233 -6.86 9.72 5.89
C PRO A 233 -6.63 8.56 6.88
N HIS A 234 -6.17 7.41 6.39
CA HIS A 234 -5.94 6.18 7.15
C HIS A 234 -4.47 5.99 7.56
N THR A 235 -4.23 5.04 8.46
CA THR A 235 -2.89 4.46 8.65
C THR A 235 -2.66 3.41 7.58
N VAL A 236 -1.48 3.47 6.96
CA VAL A 236 -1.06 2.52 5.95
C VAL A 236 -0.17 1.48 6.59
N VAL A 237 -0.47 0.20 6.34
CA VAL A 237 0.39 -0.93 6.64
C VAL A 237 0.80 -1.58 5.32
N GLU A 238 2.08 -1.52 5.01
CA GLU A 238 2.67 -2.19 3.85
C GLU A 238 3.48 -3.40 4.32
N MET A 239 3.41 -4.49 3.57
CA MET A 239 4.23 -5.67 3.81
C MET A 239 4.77 -6.28 2.52
N VAL A 240 5.99 -6.78 2.62
CA VAL A 240 6.68 -7.53 1.56
C VAL A 240 7.26 -8.80 2.17
N CYS A 241 6.92 -9.95 1.61
CA CYS A 241 7.33 -11.25 2.17
C CYS A 241 7.28 -12.36 1.10
N PRO A 242 7.99 -13.47 1.30
CA PRO A 242 7.89 -14.63 0.42
C PRO A 242 6.46 -15.17 0.41
N GLN A 243 6.01 -15.66 -0.74
CA GLN A 243 4.67 -16.24 -0.85
C GLN A 243 4.54 -17.50 0.01
N THR A 244 3.72 -17.41 1.05
CA THR A 244 3.35 -18.52 1.93
C THR A 244 1.82 -18.63 2.03
N PRO A 245 1.27 -19.83 2.26
CA PRO A 245 -0.15 -20.02 2.51
C PRO A 245 -0.64 -19.23 3.74
N PHE A 246 -1.93 -18.88 3.77
CA PHE A 246 -2.63 -18.24 4.90
C PHE A 246 -2.22 -16.81 5.29
N LEU A 247 -1.14 -16.29 4.72
CA LEU A 247 -0.55 -14.99 5.02
C LEU A 247 -1.56 -13.83 5.17
N ILE A 248 -2.34 -13.55 4.12
CA ILE A 248 -3.30 -12.43 4.13
C ILE A 248 -4.36 -12.61 5.21
N ASN A 249 -4.82 -13.83 5.46
CA ASN A 249 -5.85 -14.09 6.46
C ASN A 249 -5.30 -13.92 7.87
N SER A 250 -4.07 -14.38 8.15
CA SER A 250 -3.42 -14.20 9.45
C SER A 250 -3.21 -12.72 9.79
N ILE A 251 -2.76 -11.92 8.82
CA ILE A 251 -2.58 -10.47 9.01
C ILE A 251 -3.91 -9.76 9.25
N ARG A 252 -4.95 -10.10 8.48
CA ARG A 252 -6.30 -9.57 8.72
C ARG A 252 -6.83 -9.94 10.09
N MET A 253 -6.61 -11.18 10.52
CA MET A 253 -7.03 -11.64 11.85
C MET A 253 -6.33 -10.84 12.95
N GLU A 254 -5.02 -10.61 12.84
CA GLU A 254 -4.27 -9.85 13.85
C GLU A 254 -4.69 -8.38 13.92
N LEU A 255 -4.89 -7.72 12.77
CA LEU A 255 -5.39 -6.35 12.72
C LEU A 255 -6.79 -6.24 13.36
N ASN A 256 -7.69 -7.18 13.02
CA ASN A 256 -9.04 -7.22 13.58
C ASN A 256 -9.04 -7.54 15.09
N ASN A 257 -8.18 -8.44 15.55
CA ASN A 257 -8.03 -8.82 16.96
C ASN A 257 -7.60 -7.63 17.82
N ARG A 258 -6.81 -6.72 17.24
CA ARG A 258 -6.41 -5.44 17.85
C ARG A 258 -7.47 -4.34 17.74
N GLY A 259 -8.60 -4.62 17.09
CA GLY A 259 -9.71 -3.69 16.96
C GLY A 259 -9.59 -2.67 15.82
N TYR A 260 -8.64 -2.85 14.89
CA TYR A 260 -8.54 -1.98 13.71
C TYR A 260 -9.51 -2.44 12.62
N ASN A 261 -10.34 -1.53 12.13
CA ASN A 261 -11.10 -1.76 10.91
C ASN A 261 -10.18 -1.63 9.70
N ILE A 262 -10.31 -2.55 8.74
CA ILE A 262 -9.60 -2.52 7.46
C ILE A 262 -10.51 -1.86 6.43
N HIS A 263 -10.10 -0.69 5.93
CA HIS A 263 -10.84 0.12 4.94
C HIS A 263 -10.53 -0.32 3.51
N THR A 264 -9.25 -0.60 3.23
CA THR A 264 -8.79 -1.14 1.95
C THR A 264 -7.76 -2.23 2.20
N LEU A 265 -7.79 -3.26 1.34
CA LEU A 265 -6.75 -4.29 1.23
C LEU A 265 -6.41 -4.46 -0.24
N GLN A 266 -5.21 -4.06 -0.61
CA GLN A 266 -4.62 -4.35 -1.91
C GLN A 266 -3.51 -5.38 -1.74
N THR A 267 -3.53 -6.45 -2.53
CA THR A 267 -2.48 -7.46 -2.49
C THR A 267 -2.20 -8.02 -3.87
N ALA A 268 -0.94 -8.29 -4.16
CA ALA A 268 -0.53 -8.99 -5.35
C ALA A 268 0.73 -9.83 -5.09
N VAL A 269 0.89 -10.88 -5.89
CA VAL A 269 2.08 -11.72 -5.90
C VAL A 269 2.93 -11.33 -7.09
N PHE A 270 4.20 -11.01 -6.88
CA PHE A 270 5.16 -10.64 -7.90
C PHE A 270 6.26 -11.70 -8.05
N CYS A 271 6.72 -11.91 -9.27
CA CYS A 271 7.95 -12.63 -9.53
C CYS A 271 9.09 -11.63 -9.66
N LEU A 272 10.17 -11.84 -8.91
CA LEU A 272 11.31 -10.92 -8.92
C LEU A 272 12.47 -11.47 -9.75
N GLU A 273 13.13 -10.58 -10.48
CA GLU A 273 14.48 -10.82 -10.98
C GLU A 273 15.47 -10.48 -9.86
N LEU A 274 16.31 -11.45 -9.51
CA LEU A 274 17.26 -11.33 -8.42
C LEU A 274 18.68 -11.23 -8.96
N ASP A 275 19.50 -10.39 -8.34
CA ASP A 275 20.94 -10.39 -8.60
C ASP A 275 21.65 -11.58 -7.93
N LYS A 276 22.98 -11.65 -8.10
CA LYS A 276 23.81 -12.71 -7.49
C LYS A 276 23.82 -12.69 -5.97
N THR A 277 23.42 -11.59 -5.34
CA THR A 277 23.35 -11.43 -3.88
C THR A 277 21.97 -11.79 -3.32
N GLY A 278 20.95 -11.96 -4.19
CA GLY A 278 19.58 -12.24 -3.81
C GLY A 278 18.69 -11.01 -3.68
N LYS A 279 19.19 -9.82 -4.04
CA LYS A 279 18.43 -8.58 -4.04
C LYS A 279 17.58 -8.45 -5.30
N ALA A 280 16.37 -7.91 -5.15
CA ALA A 280 15.51 -7.60 -6.28
C ALA A 280 16.10 -6.49 -7.16
N VAL A 281 16.17 -6.74 -8.46
CA VAL A 281 16.61 -5.76 -9.49
C VAL A 281 15.49 -5.39 -10.46
N GLY A 282 14.36 -6.08 -10.38
CA GLY A 282 13.16 -5.76 -11.15
C GLY A 282 12.10 -6.85 -11.08
N LEU A 283 11.04 -6.66 -11.85
CA LEU A 283 10.00 -7.67 -12.05
C LEU A 283 10.39 -8.65 -13.15
N SER A 284 10.17 -9.94 -12.90
CA SER A 284 10.38 -10.98 -13.91
C SER A 284 9.22 -11.01 -14.89
N THR A 285 9.56 -11.19 -16.17
CA THR A 285 8.60 -11.45 -17.25
C THR A 285 8.19 -12.91 -17.34
N GLN A 286 8.74 -13.79 -16.50
CA GLN A 286 8.40 -15.20 -16.52
C GLN A 286 7.00 -15.47 -15.96
N PRO A 287 6.28 -16.47 -16.49
CA PRO A 287 5.00 -16.89 -15.92
C PRO A 287 5.15 -17.28 -14.45
N SER A 288 4.14 -16.94 -13.64
CA SER A 288 4.08 -17.25 -12.20
C SER A 288 4.57 -18.66 -11.88
N ASP A 289 4.19 -19.64 -12.69
CA ASP A 289 4.37 -21.06 -12.39
C ASP A 289 5.84 -21.50 -12.40
N VAL A 290 6.72 -20.68 -12.99
CA VAL A 290 8.16 -20.93 -13.14
C VAL A 290 8.99 -20.21 -12.08
N CYS A 291 8.41 -19.21 -11.39
CA CYS A 291 9.16 -18.33 -10.49
C CYS A 291 9.62 -18.99 -9.18
N GLY A 292 9.06 -20.16 -8.80
CA GLY A 292 9.48 -20.89 -7.60
C GLY A 292 9.59 -20.00 -6.36
N SER A 293 10.79 -19.89 -5.79
CA SER A 293 11.10 -19.12 -4.58
C SER A 293 11.26 -17.60 -4.79
N SER A 294 11.18 -17.07 -6.01
CA SER A 294 11.21 -15.62 -6.25
C SER A 294 9.84 -14.95 -6.16
N LYS A 295 8.80 -15.73 -5.81
CA LYS A 295 7.45 -15.22 -5.58
C LYS A 295 7.38 -14.44 -4.26
N THR A 296 7.06 -13.17 -4.38
CA THR A 296 6.98 -12.23 -3.28
C THR A 296 5.59 -11.63 -3.24
N VAL A 297 4.94 -11.67 -2.08
CA VAL A 297 3.68 -10.99 -1.83
C VAL A 297 3.99 -9.54 -1.45
N VAL A 298 3.31 -8.60 -2.11
CA VAL A 298 3.18 -7.23 -1.63
C VAL A 298 1.73 -7.03 -1.21
N ALA A 299 1.53 -6.58 0.02
CA ALA A 299 0.21 -6.19 0.49
C ALA A 299 0.23 -4.81 1.12
N PHE A 300 -0.87 -4.12 0.95
CA PHE A 300 -1.13 -2.76 1.40
C PHE A 300 -2.49 -2.75 2.07
N PHE A 301 -2.53 -2.31 3.32
CA PHE A 301 -3.74 -2.14 4.10
C PHE A 301 -3.88 -0.67 4.46
N GLU A 302 -5.11 -0.18 4.38
CA GLU A 302 -5.50 1.04 5.08
C GLU A 302 -6.39 0.66 6.26
N ILE A 303 -5.94 1.03 7.45
CA ILE A 303 -6.63 0.76 8.72
C ILE A 303 -7.03 2.07 9.41
N ASP A 304 -7.80 1.96 10.48
CA ASP A 304 -8.11 3.10 11.33
C ASP A 304 -6.85 3.90 11.69
N ARG A 305 -6.97 5.22 11.67
CA ARG A 305 -5.82 6.12 11.83
C ARG A 305 -5.25 6.01 13.25
N CYS A 306 -4.05 5.46 13.36
CA CYS A 306 -3.25 5.43 14.57
C CYS A 306 -2.89 6.84 15.01
N SER A 307 -2.98 7.07 16.31
CA SER A 307 -2.81 8.37 16.94
C SER A 307 -1.37 8.69 17.31
N SER A 308 -0.50 7.67 17.41
CA SER A 308 0.87 7.83 17.91
C SER A 308 1.90 6.95 17.21
N SER A 309 3.17 7.38 17.25
CA SER A 309 4.28 6.58 16.71
C SER A 309 4.54 5.28 17.49
N SER A 310 4.16 5.22 18.77
CA SER A 310 4.29 4.01 19.59
C SER A 310 3.29 2.94 19.16
N GLU A 311 2.06 3.34 18.86
CA GLU A 311 1.00 2.48 18.34
C GLU A 311 1.42 1.86 16.99
N LEU A 312 1.96 2.68 16.08
CA LEU A 312 2.50 2.21 14.79
C LEU A 312 3.58 1.14 14.97
N ARG A 313 4.57 1.37 15.84
CA ARG A 313 5.64 0.38 16.13
C ARG A 313 5.11 -0.92 16.73
N LEU A 314 4.08 -0.85 17.58
CA LEU A 314 3.48 -2.04 18.17
C LEU A 314 2.75 -2.89 17.13
N ILE A 315 2.08 -2.27 16.16
CA ILE A 315 1.45 -2.98 15.05
C ILE A 315 2.54 -3.62 14.16
N GLU A 316 3.58 -2.87 13.79
CA GLU A 316 4.69 -3.42 13.00
C GLU A 316 5.29 -4.66 13.65
N ALA A 317 5.65 -4.58 14.94
CA ALA A 317 6.25 -5.69 15.67
C ALA A 317 5.34 -6.92 15.71
N ALA A 318 4.06 -6.72 15.97
CA ALA A 318 3.08 -7.81 16.01
C ALA A 318 2.89 -8.48 14.65
N LEU A 319 2.79 -7.70 13.58
CA LEU A 319 2.63 -8.25 12.24
C LEU A 319 3.88 -9.00 11.78
N VAL A 320 5.08 -8.54 12.16
CA VAL A 320 6.33 -9.29 11.91
C VAL A 320 6.31 -10.64 12.63
N GLU A 321 5.83 -10.70 13.87
CA GLU A 321 5.69 -11.95 14.64
C GLU A 321 4.73 -12.92 13.94
N VAL A 322 3.55 -12.45 13.52
CA VAL A 322 2.58 -13.25 12.75
C VAL A 322 3.18 -13.80 11.46
N LEU A 323 3.97 -13.00 10.74
CA LEU A 323 4.61 -13.47 9.51
C LEU A 323 5.68 -14.54 9.77
N GLU A 324 6.46 -14.44 10.85
CA GLU A 324 7.36 -15.52 11.26
C GLU A 324 6.58 -16.79 11.59
N GLU A 325 5.49 -16.71 12.36
CA GLU A 325 4.66 -17.87 12.68
C GLU A 325 4.13 -18.58 11.42
N VAL A 326 3.60 -17.81 10.46
CA VAL A 326 3.11 -18.36 9.18
C VAL A 326 4.23 -19.05 8.40
N ARG A 327 5.41 -18.42 8.33
CA ARG A 327 6.59 -19.01 7.67
C ARG A 327 6.98 -20.35 8.27
N LEU A 328 6.88 -20.47 9.58
CA LEU A 328 7.23 -21.69 10.31
C LEU A 328 6.21 -22.79 10.09
N VAL A 329 4.92 -22.46 10.12
CA VAL A 329 3.84 -23.40 9.82
C VAL A 329 3.98 -23.96 8.41
N ASP A 330 4.32 -23.13 7.42
CA ASP A 330 4.54 -23.57 6.05
C ASP A 330 5.78 -24.47 5.91
N ALA A 331 6.90 -24.06 6.53
CA ALA A 331 8.13 -24.86 6.54
C ALA A 331 7.94 -26.25 7.18
N ASP A 332 7.12 -26.32 8.22
CA ASP A 332 6.83 -27.56 8.94
C ASP A 332 5.79 -28.44 8.25
N LEU A 333 5.04 -27.94 7.26
CA LEU A 333 3.99 -28.69 6.56
C LEU A 333 4.52 -29.98 5.90
N VAL A 334 5.67 -29.89 5.23
CA VAL A 334 6.29 -31.04 4.55
C VAL A 334 6.81 -32.08 5.55
N PRO A 335 7.61 -31.71 6.58
CA PRO A 335 7.99 -32.61 7.67
C PRO A 335 6.79 -33.26 8.36
N MET A 336 5.74 -32.49 8.68
CA MET A 336 4.54 -33.02 9.33
C MET A 336 3.81 -34.03 8.45
N LYS A 337 3.65 -33.76 7.15
CA LYS A 337 3.06 -34.72 6.20
C LYS A 337 3.91 -35.99 6.08
N ALA A 338 5.24 -35.86 6.04
CA ALA A 338 6.14 -37.00 6.02
C ALA A 338 5.97 -37.86 7.29
N LYS A 339 5.90 -37.22 8.46
CA LYS A 339 5.72 -37.92 9.74
C LYS A 339 4.35 -38.60 9.84
N ILE A 340 3.27 -37.96 9.41
CA ILE A 340 1.94 -38.57 9.34
C ILE A 340 1.97 -39.80 8.43
N ASN A 341 2.64 -39.73 7.27
CA ASN A 341 2.76 -40.86 6.35
C ASN A 341 3.58 -42.02 6.94
N GLU A 342 4.66 -41.72 7.67
CA GLU A 342 5.44 -42.70 8.43
C GLU A 342 4.56 -43.39 9.49
N LEU A 343 3.84 -42.61 10.30
CA LEU A 343 2.94 -43.12 11.33
C LEU A 343 1.78 -43.93 10.74
N ARG A 344 1.25 -43.55 9.58
CA ARG A 344 0.24 -44.33 8.85
C ARG A 344 0.75 -45.73 8.50
N GLY A 345 2.04 -45.87 8.16
CA GLY A 345 2.67 -47.17 7.95
C GLY A 345 2.73 -48.02 9.22
N SER A 346 2.92 -47.39 10.39
CA SER A 346 2.91 -48.08 11.69
C SER A 346 1.51 -48.47 12.17
N LEU A 347 0.49 -47.66 11.86
CA LEU A 347 -0.91 -47.91 12.17
C LEU A 347 -1.50 -49.12 11.41
N GLY A 348 -0.89 -49.53 10.30
CA GLY A 348 -1.23 -50.78 9.60
C GLY A 348 -0.90 -52.07 10.36
N ARG A 349 -0.21 -51.98 11.51
CA ARG A 349 0.06 -53.09 12.44
C ARG A 349 -0.85 -53.07 13.67
N PHE A 350 -2.07 -52.55 13.54
CA PHE A 350 -3.04 -52.62 14.62
C PHE A 350 -3.47 -54.08 14.83
N ASP A 351 -3.01 -54.71 15.91
CA ASP A 351 -3.57 -55.97 16.39
C ASP A 351 -4.92 -55.64 17.05
N PRO A 352 -6.06 -56.09 16.50
CA PRO A 352 -7.37 -55.85 17.10
C PRO A 352 -7.54 -56.47 18.50
N ASN A 353 -6.58 -57.30 18.96
CA ASN A 353 -6.53 -57.86 20.31
C ASN A 353 -5.56 -57.13 21.26
N ALA A 354 -4.88 -56.07 20.84
CA ALA A 354 -4.00 -55.30 21.72
C ALA A 354 -4.81 -54.65 22.86
N GLN A 355 -4.43 -54.92 24.11
CA GLN A 355 -5.08 -54.30 25.27
C GLN A 355 -4.80 -52.78 25.27
N ALA A 356 -5.82 -51.98 25.60
CA ALA A 356 -5.82 -50.52 25.52
C ALA A 356 -4.66 -49.82 26.27
N SER A 357 -3.93 -50.52 27.13
CA SER A 357 -2.72 -50.03 27.79
C SER A 357 -1.49 -49.91 26.87
N GLU A 358 -1.48 -50.53 25.69
CA GLU A 358 -0.35 -50.48 24.73
C GLU A 358 -0.49 -49.38 23.66
N VAL A 359 -1.57 -48.59 23.68
CA VAL A 359 -1.84 -47.51 22.70
C VAL A 359 -1.53 -46.12 23.27
N PHE A 360 -0.49 -46.02 24.12
CA PHE A 360 0.12 -44.73 24.46
C PHE A 360 1.23 -44.43 23.44
N PHE A 361 0.87 -43.57 22.49
CA PHE A 361 1.56 -43.30 21.23
C PHE A 361 3.07 -43.00 21.32
N TYR A 362 3.78 -43.56 20.33
CA TYR A 362 5.20 -43.50 20.01
C TYR A 362 5.78 -42.09 19.69
N SER A 363 5.60 -41.07 20.54
CA SER A 363 6.27 -39.76 20.37
C SER A 363 7.33 -39.42 21.43
N HIS A 364 7.53 -40.27 22.45
CA HIS A 364 8.44 -40.00 23.57
C HIS A 364 9.94 -40.22 23.25
N GLY A 365 10.29 -40.58 22.01
CA GLY A 365 11.68 -40.84 21.59
C GLY A 365 12.35 -39.73 20.77
N GLN A 366 11.62 -38.70 20.34
CA GLN A 366 12.18 -37.59 19.54
C GLN A 366 12.43 -36.36 20.42
N SER A 367 13.56 -35.70 20.16
CA SER A 367 13.96 -34.46 20.84
C SER A 367 12.94 -33.36 20.56
N VAL A 368 12.59 -32.57 21.57
CA VAL A 368 11.72 -31.39 21.40
C VAL A 368 12.27 -30.36 20.41
N ARG A 369 13.58 -30.39 20.15
CA ARG A 369 14.26 -29.53 19.18
C ARG A 369 13.99 -29.94 17.73
N ASP A 370 13.55 -31.18 17.53
CA ASP A 370 13.20 -31.72 16.21
C ASP A 370 11.70 -31.65 15.95
N ILE A 371 10.89 -31.31 16.95
CA ILE A 371 9.42 -31.29 16.85
C ILE A 371 8.96 -29.95 16.25
N PRO A 372 8.28 -29.97 15.09
CA PRO A 372 7.56 -28.82 14.53
C PRO A 372 6.73 -28.06 15.55
N CYS A 373 6.68 -26.73 15.42
CA CYS A 373 6.01 -25.79 16.34
C CYS A 373 6.55 -25.72 17.79
N ILE A 374 7.18 -26.77 18.35
CA ILE A 374 7.74 -26.77 19.72
C ILE A 374 9.17 -26.22 19.74
N ARG A 375 10.01 -26.56 18.76
CA ARG A 375 11.45 -26.27 18.76
C ARG A 375 11.81 -24.80 18.99
N LEU A 376 10.96 -23.87 18.52
CA LEU A 376 11.19 -22.44 18.68
C LEU A 376 10.78 -21.91 20.04
N LYS A 377 9.66 -22.41 20.58
CA LYS A 377 9.26 -22.11 21.95
C LYS A 377 10.36 -22.56 22.92
N VAL A 378 10.94 -23.74 22.67
CA VAL A 378 12.11 -24.25 23.39
C VAL A 378 13.31 -23.32 23.21
N ALA A 379 13.68 -22.96 21.98
CA ALA A 379 14.82 -22.07 21.72
C ALA A 379 14.66 -20.68 22.35
N GLN A 380 13.46 -20.09 22.31
CA GLN A 380 13.15 -18.80 22.93
C GLN A 380 13.17 -18.88 24.45
N VAL A 381 12.71 -20.00 25.06
CA VAL A 381 12.85 -20.22 26.50
C VAL A 381 14.32 -20.34 26.88
N GLU A 382 15.13 -21.06 26.11
CA GLU A 382 16.57 -21.19 26.33
C GLU A 382 17.28 -19.84 26.24
N GLU A 383 17.02 -19.06 25.18
CA GLU A 383 17.60 -17.72 24.99
C GLU A 383 17.18 -16.74 26.10
N ARG A 384 15.88 -16.64 26.37
CA ARG A 384 15.32 -15.71 27.37
C ARG A 384 15.66 -16.11 28.81
N SER A 385 16.08 -17.35 29.06
CA SER A 385 16.55 -17.77 30.38
C SER A 385 17.84 -17.07 30.80
N GLY A 386 18.65 -16.60 29.84
CA GLY A 386 19.97 -16.01 30.08
C GLY A 386 21.05 -17.00 30.53
N TYR A 387 20.74 -18.31 30.57
CA TYR A 387 21.72 -19.36 30.88
C TYR A 387 22.50 -19.77 29.62
N GLY A 388 23.83 -19.81 29.71
CA GLY A 388 24.65 -20.33 28.61
C GLY A 388 24.41 -21.84 28.40
N ALA A 389 24.42 -22.31 27.15
CA ALA A 389 24.16 -23.72 26.81
C ALA A 389 25.12 -24.72 27.50
N GLU A 390 26.37 -24.30 27.74
CA GLU A 390 27.40 -25.07 28.46
C GLU A 390 27.31 -24.93 29.99
N SER A 391 26.45 -24.05 30.50
CA SER A 391 26.29 -23.85 31.95
C SER A 391 25.46 -24.98 32.55
N HIS A 392 25.71 -25.31 33.83
CA HIS A 392 24.98 -26.35 34.55
C HIS A 392 23.46 -26.12 34.51
N LEU A 393 23.01 -24.88 34.75
CA LEU A 393 21.59 -24.51 34.69
C LEU A 393 21.04 -24.55 33.25
N GLY A 394 21.85 -24.21 32.24
CA GLY A 394 21.45 -24.33 30.84
C GLY A 394 21.25 -25.79 30.39
N GLN A 395 22.14 -26.70 30.81
CA GLN A 395 22.00 -28.14 30.55
C GLN A 395 20.79 -28.74 31.27
N GLU A 396 20.50 -28.29 32.48
CA GLU A 396 19.34 -28.77 33.24
C GLU A 396 18.02 -28.23 32.66
N LEU A 397 17.98 -26.95 32.27
CA LEU A 397 16.86 -26.35 31.53
C LEU A 397 16.56 -27.16 30.26
N ALA A 398 17.60 -27.50 29.50
CA ALA A 398 17.50 -28.32 28.29
C ALA A 398 16.91 -29.72 28.57
N ARG A 399 17.29 -30.37 29.67
CA ARG A 399 16.72 -31.67 30.07
C ARG A 399 15.27 -31.56 30.49
N ILE A 400 14.91 -30.52 31.23
CA ILE A 400 13.52 -30.29 31.67
C ILE A 400 12.63 -30.09 30.45
N LEU A 401 13.05 -29.27 29.48
CA LEU A 401 12.31 -29.06 28.25
C LEU A 401 12.13 -30.36 27.45
N GLU A 402 13.14 -31.24 27.42
CA GLU A 402 13.00 -32.57 26.80
C GLU A 402 12.03 -33.49 27.53
N ALA A 403 11.96 -33.38 28.86
CA ALA A 403 11.17 -34.25 29.73
C ALA A 403 9.72 -33.77 29.95
N LEU A 404 9.42 -32.51 29.66
CA LEU A 404 8.07 -31.97 29.84
C LEU A 404 7.04 -32.70 28.98
N PRO A 405 5.81 -32.90 29.51
CA PRO A 405 4.70 -33.39 28.71
C PRO A 405 4.54 -32.56 27.44
N ARG A 406 4.39 -33.24 26.30
CA ARG A 406 4.31 -32.54 25.01
C ARG A 406 3.09 -31.61 24.97
N ASP A 407 2.00 -31.98 25.62
CA ASP A 407 0.80 -31.14 25.71
C ASP A 407 1.08 -29.79 26.41
N ASP A 408 1.89 -29.77 27.46
CA ASP A 408 2.28 -28.54 28.17
C ASP A 408 3.12 -27.62 27.26
N LEU A 409 4.01 -28.22 26.47
CA LEU A 409 4.83 -27.49 25.49
C LEU A 409 3.99 -26.96 24.33
N TYR A 410 2.93 -27.66 23.93
CA TYR A 410 2.01 -27.18 22.90
C TYR A 410 1.13 -26.04 23.39
N GLN A 411 0.53 -26.18 24.58
CA GLN A 411 -0.53 -25.29 25.05
C GLN A 411 -0.05 -24.02 25.75
N SER A 412 1.14 -24.02 26.36
CA SER A 412 1.65 -22.86 27.11
C SER A 412 2.32 -21.82 26.21
N THR A 413 2.20 -20.54 26.51
CA THR A 413 3.01 -19.48 25.88
C THR A 413 4.46 -19.49 26.41
N VAL A 414 5.38 -18.79 25.74
CA VAL A 414 6.77 -18.63 26.23
C VAL A 414 6.79 -17.92 27.60
N ASP A 415 5.92 -16.92 27.79
CA ASP A 415 5.86 -16.15 29.04
C ASP A 415 5.32 -16.97 30.22
N GLU A 416 4.49 -17.98 29.98
CA GLU A 416 4.02 -18.93 30.99
C GLU A 416 5.04 -20.06 31.23
N LEU A 417 5.67 -20.54 30.16
CA LEU A 417 6.60 -21.67 30.20
C LEU A 417 7.94 -21.28 30.83
N LEU A 418 8.51 -20.13 30.46
CA LEU A 418 9.82 -19.66 30.94
C LEU A 418 9.95 -19.61 32.47
N PRO A 419 9.07 -18.91 33.23
CA PRO A 419 9.17 -18.88 34.69
C PRO A 419 8.97 -20.26 35.31
N THR A 420 8.14 -21.12 34.71
CA THR A 420 7.89 -22.48 35.18
C THR A 420 9.12 -23.36 35.02
N VAL A 421 9.74 -23.38 33.84
CA VAL A 421 10.93 -24.19 33.56
C VAL A 421 12.15 -23.69 34.34
N ILE A 422 12.33 -22.36 34.47
CA ILE A 422 13.36 -21.77 35.34
C ILE A 422 13.13 -22.20 36.79
N SER A 423 11.89 -22.14 37.27
CA SER A 423 11.57 -22.57 38.64
C SER A 423 11.89 -24.05 38.85
N ILE A 424 11.54 -24.93 37.90
CA ILE A 424 11.89 -26.37 37.99
C ILE A 424 13.41 -26.58 37.99
N ALA A 425 14.15 -25.87 37.13
CA ALA A 425 15.61 -25.95 37.06
C ALA A 425 16.27 -25.48 38.37
N GLN A 426 15.72 -24.44 39.02
CA GLN A 426 16.21 -23.93 40.30
C GLN A 426 15.74 -24.77 41.51
N ILE A 427 14.58 -25.44 41.40
CA ILE A 427 14.03 -26.32 42.45
C ILE A 427 14.89 -27.57 42.61
N GLN A 428 15.51 -28.09 41.55
CA GLN A 428 16.41 -29.25 41.67
C GLN A 428 17.67 -28.97 42.51
N GLU A 429 18.03 -27.71 42.79
CA GLU A 429 19.11 -27.37 43.73
C GLU A 429 18.65 -27.33 45.21
N ARG A 430 17.34 -27.40 45.49
CA ARG A 430 16.81 -27.40 46.87
C ARG A 430 15.60 -28.32 47.00
N PHE A 431 15.81 -29.51 47.55
CA PHE A 431 14.73 -30.36 48.07
C PHE A 431 13.70 -29.54 48.87
N LYS A 432 12.47 -29.42 48.37
CA LYS A 432 11.22 -29.35 49.15
C LYS A 432 9.97 -29.36 48.26
N VAL A 433 9.07 -30.30 48.56
CA VAL A 433 7.74 -30.49 47.96
C VAL A 433 6.81 -29.33 48.30
N ARG A 434 6.00 -28.85 47.33
CA ARG A 434 4.76 -28.08 47.57
C ARG A 434 3.72 -28.31 46.45
N ALA A 435 2.45 -28.31 46.85
CA ALA A 435 1.25 -28.44 46.00
C ALA A 435 0.65 -27.07 45.64
N PHE A 436 -0.05 -26.98 44.50
CA PHE A 436 -0.75 -25.77 44.05
C PHE A 436 -2.23 -26.05 43.78
N PHE A 437 -3.09 -25.08 44.13
CA PHE A 437 -4.51 -25.02 43.79
C PHE A 437 -4.79 -23.74 43.00
N GLU A 438 -5.75 -23.83 42.09
CA GLU A 438 -6.20 -22.81 41.14
C GLU A 438 -7.62 -22.34 41.51
N LEU A 439 -7.92 -21.03 41.44
CA LEU A 439 -9.15 -20.40 40.92
C LEU A 439 -9.31 -18.90 41.32
N ILE A 440 -9.42 -18.05 40.29
CA ILE A 440 -10.51 -17.08 39.97
C ILE A 440 -10.80 -15.80 40.82
N HIS A 441 -10.72 -14.66 40.09
CA HIS A 441 -11.49 -13.38 40.08
C HIS A 441 -11.47 -12.38 41.27
N MET A 442 -11.12 -11.11 41.01
CA MET A 442 -12.04 -9.97 40.72
C MET A 442 -11.35 -8.59 40.88
N THR A 443 -11.87 -7.64 40.10
CA THR A 443 -11.61 -6.19 39.91
C THR A 443 -11.85 -5.30 41.14
N VAL A 444 -11.26 -4.08 41.18
CA VAL A 444 -11.94 -2.75 41.39
C VAL A 444 -10.94 -1.57 41.66
N PHE A 445 -11.22 -0.46 40.95
CA PHE A 445 -10.88 0.99 40.98
C PHE A 445 -10.17 1.62 42.23
N SER A 446 -9.49 2.79 42.20
CA SER A 446 -9.91 4.13 41.72
C SER A 446 -8.77 5.18 41.89
N ILE A 447 -8.71 6.13 40.94
CA ILE A 447 -8.44 7.59 41.00
C ILE A 447 -7.35 8.14 41.94
N ALA A 448 -6.40 8.88 41.35
CA ALA A 448 -6.13 10.26 41.74
C ALA A 448 -6.14 11.13 40.46
#